data_AF-A0A929HA90-F1
#
_entry.id   AF-A0A929HA90-F1
#
_cell.length_a   1.000
_cell.length_b   1.000
_cell.length_c   1.000
_cell.angle_alpha   90.00
_cell.angle_beta   90.00
_cell.angle_gamma   90.00
#
_symmetry.space_group_name_H-M   'P 1'
#
loop_
_entity.id
_entity.type
_entity.pdbx_description
1 polymer ?
#
loop_
_entity_poly.entity_id
_entity_poly.type
_entity_poly.pdbx_seq_one_letter_code
_entity_poly.pdbx_strand_id
1 'polypeptide(L)'
;MNELVSLESVNAVEVFDGKGLDDLLKQITEEAKSIVPNTETDKGRKEIASMAHKVAKSKTYLDGLRKDLVSNWKAKAKAVDGEGKKMRDYLDTLKAEVRQPLTDWEDAEEERTEKLNRRVEDIIARGESCETNWVTLTADNMQELLSITEKTNIDTFEEYANYAAKEKDKAITKIKEAIGKRQKYDDEQAELEKLRAAAAEQEKKDREEQLRKEGEEKAKREAEQKALEEAAKVKAESESAAKREADAIKAKEAAEAETARIKEEAEKQAEVAAQAERDRIESERVAEELAAKKREADKQHRAKINNAAVDALVSIGVSKAQAKEVVTAIAKNQIPHISISY
;
A
#
# COMPACT_ATOMS: atom_id res chain seq x y z
N MET A 1 61.83 111.15 47.20
CA MET A 1 61.31 110.09 48.09
C MET A 1 59.79 110.18 48.10
N ASN A 2 59.09 109.20 47.52
CA ASN A 2 57.71 109.35 47.02
C ASN A 2 56.65 108.39 47.65
N GLU A 3 56.95 107.69 48.73
CA GLU A 3 56.06 106.69 49.40
C GLU A 3 56.15 106.78 50.93
N LEU A 4 55.22 106.11 51.66
CA LEU A 4 55.10 106.17 53.14
C LEU A 4 55.87 105.08 53.90
N VAL A 5 56.24 103.99 53.23
CA VAL A 5 57.05 102.90 53.82
C VAL A 5 58.09 102.51 52.78
N SER A 6 59.33 102.21 53.20
CA SER A 6 60.39 101.75 52.27
C SER A 6 59.98 100.41 51.65
N LEU A 7 59.72 100.41 50.34
CA LEU A 7 59.09 99.28 49.63
C LEU A 7 60.08 98.20 49.16
N GLU A 8 61.39 98.39 49.32
CA GLU A 8 62.43 97.50 48.78
C GLU A 8 62.58 96.15 49.53
N SER A 9 61.86 95.93 50.63
CA SER A 9 61.97 94.68 51.40
C SER A 9 60.65 94.12 51.94
N VAL A 10 59.51 94.48 51.36
CA VAL A 10 58.22 93.92 51.80
C VAL A 10 58.07 92.50 51.26
N ASN A 11 58.23 91.49 52.13
CA ASN A 11 57.99 90.10 51.77
C ASN A 11 56.48 89.86 51.63
N ALA A 12 56.02 89.68 50.38
CA ALA A 12 54.61 89.45 50.08
C ALA A 12 54.01 88.24 50.83
N VAL A 13 54.82 87.21 51.10
CA VAL A 13 54.37 86.04 51.86
C VAL A 13 54.07 86.44 53.31
N GLU A 14 54.99 87.11 53.99
CA GLU A 14 54.85 87.53 55.39
C GLU A 14 53.71 88.55 55.59
N VAL A 15 53.45 89.39 54.59
CA VAL A 15 52.32 90.32 54.64
C VAL A 15 50.99 89.59 54.50
N PHE A 16 50.87 88.65 53.56
CA PHE A 16 49.60 88.03 53.19
C PHE A 16 49.36 86.62 53.78
N ASP A 17 50.29 86.09 54.59
CA ASP A 17 50.14 84.81 55.32
C ASP A 17 49.36 84.92 56.65
N GLY A 18 48.82 86.12 56.93
CA GLY A 18 47.92 86.37 58.05
C GLY A 18 48.55 86.99 59.29
N LYS A 19 49.85 87.35 59.28
CA LYS A 19 50.52 87.97 60.44
C LYS A 19 51.09 89.37 60.20
N GLY A 20 51.47 89.73 58.97
CA GLY A 20 52.15 91.00 58.70
C GLY A 20 51.26 92.15 58.19
N LEU A 21 50.05 91.87 57.68
CA LEU A 21 49.22 92.90 57.04
C LEU A 21 48.76 93.98 58.02
N ASP A 22 48.27 93.58 59.20
CA ASP A 22 47.69 94.52 60.16
C ASP A 22 48.73 95.52 60.67
N ASP A 23 49.96 95.06 60.94
CA ASP A 23 51.04 95.94 61.43
C ASP A 23 51.55 96.87 60.33
N LEU A 24 51.60 96.41 59.07
CA LEU A 24 51.94 97.26 57.94
C LEU A 24 50.84 98.32 57.68
N LEU A 25 49.57 97.95 57.81
CA LEU A 25 48.45 98.90 57.69
C LEU A 25 48.46 99.93 58.83
N LYS A 26 48.85 99.55 60.04
CA LYS A 26 49.05 100.49 61.16
C LYS A 26 50.15 101.49 60.84
N GLN A 27 51.31 101.04 60.37
CA GLN A 27 52.42 101.93 59.99
C GLN A 27 52.02 102.92 58.88
N ILE A 28 51.32 102.45 57.83
CA ILE A 28 50.80 103.32 56.76
C ILE A 28 49.80 104.33 57.34
N THR A 29 48.98 103.93 58.31
CA THR A 29 47.99 104.79 58.96
C THR A 29 48.65 105.87 59.83
N GLU A 30 49.63 105.49 60.64
CA GLU A 30 50.39 106.41 61.49
C GLU A 30 51.10 107.47 60.64
N GLU A 31 51.80 107.05 59.60
CA GLU A 31 52.49 107.96 58.68
C GLU A 31 51.50 108.86 57.92
N ALA A 32 50.38 108.31 57.44
CA ALA A 32 49.36 109.09 56.71
C ALA A 32 48.67 110.15 57.59
N LYS A 33 48.57 109.91 58.91
CA LYS A 33 47.93 110.82 59.88
C LYS A 33 48.91 111.78 60.56
N SER A 34 50.21 111.67 60.29
CA SER A 34 51.26 112.52 60.88
C SER A 34 51.20 113.98 60.40
N ILE A 35 50.59 114.23 59.23
CA ILE A 35 50.41 115.59 58.71
C ILE A 35 49.34 116.35 59.50
N VAL A 36 49.60 117.62 59.82
CA VAL A 36 48.60 118.54 60.40
C VAL A 36 47.82 119.16 59.24
N PRO A 37 46.56 118.78 58.99
CA PRO A 37 45.85 119.21 57.79
C PRO A 37 45.49 120.70 57.87
N ASN A 38 45.90 121.47 56.86
CA ASN A 38 45.50 122.88 56.71
C ASN A 38 44.83 123.09 55.34
N THR A 39 43.52 123.31 55.35
CA THR A 39 42.74 123.50 54.11
C THR A 39 42.62 124.97 53.67
N GLU A 40 43.05 125.90 54.53
CA GLU A 40 42.95 127.35 54.28
C GLU A 40 44.02 127.82 53.29
N THR A 41 45.13 127.08 53.16
CA THR A 41 46.23 127.41 52.23
C THR A 41 46.30 126.45 51.05
N ASP A 42 46.74 126.96 49.89
CA ASP A 42 46.98 126.14 48.70
C ASP A 42 48.04 125.05 48.95
N LYS A 43 49.08 125.40 49.71
CA LYS A 43 50.15 124.48 50.11
C LYS A 43 49.60 123.33 50.96
N GLY A 44 48.79 123.63 51.98
CA GLY A 44 48.23 122.59 52.86
C GLY A 44 47.23 121.66 52.15
N ARG A 45 46.41 122.19 51.22
CA ARG A 45 45.53 121.35 50.36
C ARG A 45 46.35 120.41 49.46
N LYS A 46 47.46 120.90 48.88
CA LYS A 46 48.36 120.08 48.06
C LYS A 46 49.10 119.01 48.87
N GLU A 47 49.46 119.31 50.12
CA GLU A 47 50.08 118.35 51.03
C GLU A 47 49.13 117.21 51.41
N ILE A 48 47.86 117.53 51.73
CA ILE A 48 46.81 116.52 51.95
C ILE A 48 46.61 115.65 50.70
N ALA A 49 46.52 116.25 49.51
CA ALA A 49 46.35 115.53 48.25
C ALA A 49 47.56 114.61 47.96
N SER A 50 48.78 115.09 48.24
CA SER A 50 50.01 114.31 48.10
C SER A 50 50.01 113.10 49.04
N MET A 51 49.61 113.28 50.29
CA MET A 51 49.52 112.19 51.27
C MET A 51 48.51 111.13 50.85
N ALA A 52 47.31 111.56 50.42
CA ALA A 52 46.29 110.65 49.89
C ALA A 52 46.80 109.88 48.65
N HIS A 53 47.55 110.54 47.77
CA HIS A 53 48.15 109.90 46.61
C HIS A 53 49.20 108.83 47.00
N LYS A 54 50.01 109.07 48.04
CA LYS A 54 50.93 108.06 48.57
C LYS A 54 50.21 106.84 49.13
N VAL A 55 49.11 107.02 49.86
CA VAL A 55 48.26 105.91 50.34
C VAL A 55 47.70 105.10 49.17
N ALA A 56 47.21 105.77 48.11
CA ALA A 56 46.72 105.11 46.91
C ALA A 56 47.80 104.28 46.18
N LYS A 57 49.04 104.79 46.15
CA LYS A 57 50.19 104.03 45.63
C LYS A 57 50.50 102.80 46.49
N SER A 58 50.55 102.93 47.80
CA SER A 58 50.79 101.80 48.71
C SER A 58 49.72 100.71 48.54
N LYS A 59 48.44 101.07 48.41
CA LYS A 59 47.35 100.11 48.11
C LYS A 59 47.61 99.37 46.79
N THR A 60 47.96 100.11 45.74
CA THR A 60 48.17 99.53 44.39
C THR A 60 49.35 98.57 44.40
N TYR A 61 50.43 98.93 45.09
CA TYR A 61 51.60 98.08 45.29
C TYR A 61 51.26 96.79 46.04
N LEU A 62 50.57 96.88 47.19
CA LEU A 62 50.14 95.73 47.97
C LEU A 62 49.19 94.81 47.18
N ASP A 63 48.28 95.37 46.38
CA ASP A 63 47.41 94.58 45.51
C ASP A 63 48.21 93.86 44.40
N GLY A 64 49.24 94.50 43.86
CA GLY A 64 50.20 93.88 42.94
C GLY A 64 50.90 92.68 43.58
N LEU A 65 51.52 92.88 44.75
CA LEU A 65 52.18 91.81 45.50
C LEU A 65 51.24 90.63 45.81
N ARG A 66 49.99 90.90 46.21
CA ARG A 66 48.98 89.87 46.43
C ARG A 66 48.67 89.07 45.15
N LYS A 67 48.46 89.77 44.03
CA LYS A 67 48.16 89.13 42.74
C LYS A 67 49.33 88.26 42.28
N ASP A 68 50.55 88.76 42.41
CA ASP A 68 51.76 88.02 42.07
C ASP A 68 51.94 86.79 42.95
N LEU A 69 51.68 86.90 44.26
CA LEU A 69 51.73 85.77 45.19
C LEU A 69 50.70 84.68 44.83
N VAL A 70 49.44 85.06 44.59
CA VAL A 70 48.38 84.12 44.19
C VAL A 70 48.69 83.49 42.83
N SER A 71 49.22 84.27 41.88
CA SER A 71 49.66 83.76 40.58
C SER A 71 50.76 82.70 40.74
N ASN A 72 51.77 82.99 41.56
CA ASN A 72 52.84 82.05 41.88
C ASN A 72 52.31 80.78 42.57
N TRP A 73 51.35 80.89 43.50
CA TRP A 73 50.74 79.73 44.14
C TRP A 73 49.96 78.87 43.15
N LYS A 74 49.17 79.46 42.25
CA LYS A 74 48.46 78.73 41.19
C LYS A 74 49.44 78.04 40.24
N ALA A 75 50.54 78.70 39.90
CA ALA A 75 51.58 78.10 39.07
C ALA A 75 52.25 76.90 39.76
N LYS A 76 52.60 77.03 41.04
CA LYS A 76 53.14 75.93 41.86
C LYS A 76 52.15 74.76 41.99
N ALA A 77 50.89 75.04 42.30
CA ALA A 77 49.84 74.02 42.39
C ALA A 77 49.66 73.28 41.06
N LYS A 78 49.57 74.01 39.94
CA LYS A 78 49.47 73.42 38.61
C LYS A 78 50.68 72.54 38.27
N ALA A 79 51.89 72.95 38.67
CA ALA A 79 53.09 72.16 38.48
C ALA A 79 53.04 70.86 39.29
N VAL A 80 52.66 70.93 40.57
CA VAL A 80 52.50 69.74 41.43
C VAL A 80 51.41 68.81 40.90
N ASP A 81 50.26 69.33 40.46
CA ASP A 81 49.20 68.52 39.86
C ASP A 81 49.66 67.82 38.58
N GLY A 82 50.47 68.51 37.77
CA GLY A 82 51.09 67.95 36.56
C GLY A 82 52.03 66.80 36.88
N GLU A 83 52.94 66.97 37.84
CA GLU A 83 53.82 65.89 38.30
C GLU A 83 53.04 64.76 38.99
N GLY A 84 52.00 65.07 39.75
CA GLY A 84 51.12 64.09 40.38
C GLY A 84 50.36 63.25 39.37
N LYS A 85 49.94 63.84 38.23
CA LYS A 85 49.39 63.08 37.11
C LYS A 85 50.43 62.16 36.49
N LYS A 86 51.61 62.69 36.12
CA LYS A 86 52.70 61.87 35.55
C LYS A 86 53.06 60.70 36.46
N MET A 87 53.14 60.94 37.77
CA MET A 87 53.41 59.90 38.77
C MET A 87 52.35 58.80 38.73
N ARG A 88 51.06 59.14 38.73
CA ARG A 88 49.98 58.14 38.66
C ARG A 88 50.02 57.34 37.36
N ASP A 89 50.07 58.03 36.22
CA ASP A 89 50.10 57.39 34.89
C ASP A 89 51.31 56.44 34.77
N TYR A 90 52.48 56.85 35.28
CA TYR A 90 53.69 56.02 35.30
C TYR A 90 53.55 54.79 36.22
N LEU A 91 53.04 54.98 37.44
CA LEU A 91 52.88 53.87 38.40
C LEU A 91 51.79 52.88 37.97
N ASP A 92 50.71 53.33 37.33
CA ASP A 92 49.68 52.46 36.76
C ASP A 92 50.23 51.63 35.59
N THR A 93 51.05 52.25 34.72
CA THR A 93 51.76 51.54 33.64
C THR A 93 52.73 50.51 34.20
N LEU A 94 53.59 50.89 35.15
CA LEU A 94 54.55 50.01 35.77
C LEU A 94 53.86 48.85 36.50
N LYS A 95 52.74 49.10 37.18
CA LYS A 95 51.93 48.05 37.81
C LYS A 95 51.45 47.02 36.78
N ALA A 96 50.96 47.47 35.62
CA ALA A 96 50.52 46.57 34.56
C ALA A 96 51.68 45.75 34.00
N GLU A 97 52.82 46.39 33.70
CA GLU A 97 54.03 45.71 33.21
C GLU A 97 54.55 44.65 34.20
N VAL A 98 54.58 44.98 35.51
CA VAL A 98 55.01 44.04 36.55
C VAL A 98 54.03 42.86 36.69
N ARG A 99 52.72 43.08 36.45
CA ARG A 99 51.71 42.02 36.52
C ARG A 99 51.64 41.18 35.25
N GLN A 100 52.08 41.72 34.10
CA GLN A 100 51.93 41.09 32.79
C GLN A 100 52.45 39.64 32.74
N PRO A 101 53.65 39.29 33.26
CA PRO A 101 54.13 37.91 33.20
C PRO A 101 53.26 36.91 33.96
N LEU A 102 52.62 37.35 35.05
CA LEU A 102 51.67 36.50 35.79
C LEU A 102 50.36 36.36 35.02
N THR A 103 49.91 37.41 34.32
CA THR A 103 48.72 37.34 33.46
C THR A 103 48.96 36.38 32.30
N ASP A 104 50.10 36.50 31.62
CA ASP A 104 50.46 35.62 30.51
C ASP A 104 50.53 34.15 30.96
N TRP A 105 51.02 33.89 32.17
CA TRP A 105 51.05 32.55 32.74
C TRP A 105 49.65 32.04 33.12
N GLU A 106 48.81 32.87 33.74
CA GLU A 106 47.42 32.51 34.09
C GLU A 106 46.62 32.16 32.82
N ASP A 107 46.72 32.97 31.76
CA ASP A 107 46.04 32.74 30.48
C ASP A 107 46.55 31.44 29.81
N ALA A 108 47.87 31.23 29.79
CA ALA A 108 48.46 30.02 29.23
C ALA A 108 48.09 28.76 30.01
N GLU A 109 47.96 28.86 31.34
CA GLU A 109 47.57 27.77 32.22
C GLU A 109 46.09 27.42 32.10
N GLU A 110 45.23 28.43 31.93
CA GLU A 110 43.82 28.24 31.59
C GLU A 110 43.69 27.51 30.24
N GLU A 111 44.36 27.99 29.18
CA GLU A 111 44.34 27.35 27.86
C GLU A 111 44.89 25.90 27.92
N ARG A 112 45.98 25.67 28.67
CA ARG A 112 46.54 24.33 28.89
C ARG A 112 45.50 23.41 29.52
N THR A 113 44.85 23.88 30.58
CA THR A 113 43.85 23.13 31.33
C THR A 113 42.61 22.82 30.49
N GLU A 114 42.08 23.81 29.76
CA GLU A 114 40.94 23.62 28.85
C GLU A 114 41.26 22.60 27.75
N LYS A 115 42.45 22.68 27.16
CA LYS A 115 42.91 21.73 26.13
C LYS A 115 42.99 20.30 26.68
N LEU A 116 43.50 20.12 27.90
CA LEU A 116 43.56 18.81 28.55
C LEU A 116 42.16 18.26 28.83
N ASN A 117 41.26 19.08 29.37
CA ASN A 117 39.87 18.68 29.63
C ASN A 117 39.13 18.29 28.34
N ARG A 118 39.23 19.11 27.28
CA ARG A 118 38.62 18.79 25.98
C ARG A 118 39.11 17.48 25.40
N ARG A 119 40.41 17.17 25.53
CA ARG A 119 40.96 15.88 25.08
C ARG A 119 40.38 14.70 25.86
N VAL A 120 40.05 14.87 27.14
CA VAL A 120 39.37 13.83 27.92
C VAL A 120 37.91 13.69 27.49
N GLU A 121 37.23 14.81 27.25
CA GLU A 121 35.87 14.81 26.70
C GLU A 121 35.80 14.10 25.34
N ASP A 122 36.78 14.31 24.46
CA ASP A 122 36.89 13.60 23.18
C ASP A 122 36.99 12.08 23.36
N ILE A 123 37.73 11.60 24.38
CA ILE A 123 37.82 10.17 24.71
C ILE A 123 36.45 9.64 25.13
N ILE A 124 35.77 10.35 26.03
CA ILE A 124 34.44 9.98 26.53
C ILE A 124 33.43 9.94 25.38
N ALA A 125 33.41 10.99 24.55
CA ALA A 125 32.48 11.16 23.45
C ALA A 125 32.59 10.05 22.40
N ARG A 126 33.80 9.51 22.14
CA ARG A 126 33.98 8.35 21.25
C ARG A 126 33.24 7.12 21.79
N GLY A 127 33.38 6.85 23.09
CA GLY A 127 32.68 5.75 23.76
C GLY A 127 31.17 5.89 23.71
N GLU A 128 30.67 7.09 24.06
CA GLU A 128 29.24 7.39 24.06
C GLU A 128 28.63 7.38 22.65
N SER A 129 29.38 7.86 21.65
CA SER A 129 28.93 7.84 20.25
C SER A 129 28.73 6.41 19.75
N CYS A 130 29.66 5.49 20.02
CA CYS A 130 29.48 4.09 19.67
C CYS A 130 28.33 3.44 20.44
N GLU A 131 28.19 3.72 21.74
CA GLU A 131 27.11 3.18 22.58
C GLU A 131 25.72 3.63 22.10
N THR A 132 25.56 4.90 21.73
CA THR A 132 24.25 5.48 21.36
C THR A 132 23.90 5.27 19.89
N ASN A 133 24.89 5.30 19.00
CA ASN A 133 24.69 5.23 17.54
C ASN A 133 25.09 3.87 16.95
N TRP A 134 25.08 2.80 17.74
CA TRP A 134 25.53 1.47 17.30
C TRP A 134 24.77 0.91 16.08
N VAL A 135 23.53 1.37 15.83
CA VAL A 135 22.71 0.94 14.69
C VAL A 135 23.08 1.64 13.38
N THR A 136 23.58 2.87 13.46
CA THR A 136 23.90 3.68 12.26
C THR A 136 25.38 3.66 11.93
N LEU A 137 26.24 3.53 12.94
CA LEU A 137 27.67 3.31 12.75
C LEU A 137 27.93 1.87 12.27
N THR A 138 28.87 1.73 11.36
CA THR A 138 29.35 0.42 10.88
C THR A 138 30.35 -0.17 11.88
N ALA A 139 30.52 -1.50 11.86
CA ALA A 139 31.53 -2.16 12.67
C ALA A 139 32.95 -1.62 12.38
N ASP A 140 33.28 -1.35 11.12
CA ASP A 140 34.57 -0.79 10.71
C ASP A 140 34.83 0.60 11.31
N ASN A 141 33.82 1.48 11.29
CA ASN A 141 33.98 2.81 11.92
C ASN A 141 34.17 2.70 13.44
N MET A 142 33.46 1.78 14.10
CA MET A 142 33.67 1.56 15.53
C MET A 142 35.06 0.97 15.84
N GLN A 143 35.59 0.10 14.99
CA GLN A 143 36.95 -0.44 15.10
C GLN A 143 38.02 0.65 14.92
N GLU A 144 37.80 1.59 14.00
CA GLU A 144 38.67 2.75 13.85
C GLU A 144 38.67 3.63 15.11
N LEU A 145 37.48 3.93 15.65
CA LEU A 145 37.34 4.67 16.90
C LEU A 145 37.98 3.94 18.09
N LEU A 146 37.87 2.61 18.14
CA LEU A 146 38.54 1.78 19.14
C LEU A 146 40.06 1.94 19.03
N SER A 147 40.62 1.79 17.83
CA SER A 147 42.06 1.93 17.57
C SER A 147 42.57 3.34 17.94
N ILE A 148 41.84 4.41 17.57
CA ILE A 148 42.20 5.78 17.95
C ILE A 148 42.19 5.95 19.47
N THR A 149 41.18 5.40 20.14
CA THR A 149 41.05 5.49 21.60
C THR A 149 42.17 4.71 22.30
N GLU A 150 42.46 3.47 21.86
CA GLU A 150 43.55 2.63 22.38
C GLU A 150 44.94 3.28 22.18
N LYS A 151 45.17 3.94 21.04
CA LYS A 151 46.43 4.65 20.73
C LYS A 151 46.58 6.00 21.42
N THR A 152 45.54 6.50 22.09
CA THR A 152 45.63 7.78 22.81
C THR A 152 46.65 7.64 23.94
N ASN A 153 47.75 8.41 23.87
CA ASN A 153 48.81 8.40 24.87
C ASN A 153 48.39 9.23 26.09
N ILE A 154 48.08 8.54 27.19
CA ILE A 154 47.56 9.15 28.41
C ILE A 154 48.65 9.89 29.20
N ASP A 155 49.93 9.56 29.04
CA ASP A 155 51.02 10.23 29.75
C ASP A 155 51.13 11.71 29.36
N THR A 156 50.59 12.09 28.20
CA THR A 156 50.54 13.46 27.70
C THR A 156 49.37 14.28 28.28
N PHE A 157 48.66 13.74 29.29
CA PHE A 157 47.57 14.42 29.99
C PHE A 157 47.99 15.01 31.34
N GLU A 158 49.27 14.91 31.69
CA GLU A 158 49.86 15.55 32.88
C GLU A 158 49.08 15.17 34.16
N GLU A 159 48.61 16.13 34.94
CA GLU A 159 47.85 15.90 36.17
C GLU A 159 46.51 15.17 35.93
N TYR A 160 46.00 15.20 34.69
CA TYR A 160 44.78 14.50 34.28
C TYR A 160 45.03 13.07 33.81
N ALA A 161 46.28 12.59 33.75
CA ALA A 161 46.60 11.26 33.21
C ALA A 161 45.79 10.13 33.87
N ASN A 162 45.69 10.11 35.21
CA ASN A 162 44.92 9.08 35.91
C ASN A 162 43.42 9.12 35.57
N TYR A 163 42.85 10.32 35.46
CA TYR A 163 41.44 10.50 35.10
C TYR A 163 41.20 10.08 33.64
N ALA A 164 42.06 10.56 32.73
CA ALA A 164 42.01 10.22 31.32
C ALA A 164 42.18 8.71 31.07
N ALA A 165 43.04 8.02 31.84
CA ALA A 165 43.20 6.56 31.77
C ALA A 165 41.89 5.84 32.10
N LYS A 166 41.24 6.24 33.22
CA LYS A 166 39.97 5.68 33.66
C LYS A 166 38.87 5.89 32.61
N GLU A 167 38.77 7.08 32.04
CA GLU A 167 37.75 7.38 31.02
C GLU A 167 38.07 6.69 29.68
N LYS A 168 39.36 6.53 29.34
CA LYS A 168 39.79 5.72 28.19
C LYS A 168 39.36 4.26 28.34
N ASP A 169 39.56 3.63 29.50
CA ASP A 169 39.16 2.24 29.72
C ASP A 169 37.64 2.05 29.61
N LYS A 170 36.86 3.00 30.14
CA LYS A 170 35.40 3.03 29.98
C LYS A 170 35.00 3.19 28.51
N ALA A 171 35.61 4.14 27.79
CA ALA A 171 35.33 4.35 26.38
C ALA A 171 35.64 3.10 25.55
N ILE A 172 36.79 2.45 25.78
CA ILE A 172 37.16 1.18 25.15
C ILE A 172 36.12 0.10 25.41
N THR A 173 35.64 -0.01 26.66
CA THR A 173 34.62 -0.99 27.04
C THR A 173 33.32 -0.75 26.27
N LYS A 174 32.82 0.49 26.27
CA LYS A 174 31.62 0.88 25.52
C LYS A 174 31.73 0.59 24.03
N ILE A 175 32.87 0.92 23.42
CA ILE A 175 33.11 0.67 21.98
C ILE A 175 33.12 -0.83 21.70
N LYS A 176 33.80 -1.65 22.51
CA LYS A 176 33.83 -3.11 22.34
C LYS A 176 32.45 -3.74 22.45
N GLU A 177 31.64 -3.29 23.40
CA GLU A 177 30.25 -3.74 23.54
C GLU A 177 29.39 -3.33 22.34
N ALA A 178 29.55 -2.11 21.84
CA ALA A 178 28.83 -1.62 20.66
C ALA A 178 29.21 -2.40 19.40
N ILE A 179 30.50 -2.70 19.20
CA ILE A 179 30.98 -3.57 18.10
C ILE A 179 30.31 -4.94 18.20
N GLY A 180 30.27 -5.55 19.39
CA GLY A 180 29.62 -6.84 19.59
C GLY A 180 28.13 -6.82 19.26
N LYS A 181 27.42 -5.75 19.65
CA LYS A 181 26.00 -5.54 19.29
C LYS A 181 25.82 -5.39 17.78
N ARG A 182 26.68 -4.59 17.13
CA ARG A 182 26.63 -4.34 15.70
C ARG A 182 26.89 -5.59 14.89
N GLN A 183 27.92 -6.36 15.23
CA GLN A 183 28.25 -7.59 14.53
C GLN A 183 27.11 -8.60 14.60
N LYS A 184 26.53 -8.81 15.79
CA LYS A 184 25.35 -9.68 15.94
C LYS A 184 24.19 -9.22 15.06
N TYR A 185 23.90 -7.93 15.07
CA TYR A 185 22.84 -7.37 14.25
C TYR A 185 23.11 -7.61 12.75
N ASP A 186 24.33 -7.37 12.28
CA ASP A 186 24.71 -7.57 10.88
C ASP A 186 24.64 -9.06 10.48
N ASP A 187 25.09 -9.96 11.35
CA ASP A 187 25.00 -11.41 11.15
C ASP A 187 23.53 -11.86 11.06
N GLU A 188 22.67 -11.38 11.98
CA GLU A 188 21.22 -11.65 11.97
C GLU A 188 20.54 -11.11 10.70
N GLN A 189 20.92 -9.92 10.22
CA GLN A 189 20.39 -9.38 8.96
C GLN A 189 20.83 -10.22 7.75
N ALA A 190 22.10 -10.65 7.71
CA ALA A 190 22.61 -11.49 6.63
C ALA A 190 21.95 -12.87 6.61
N GLU A 191 21.70 -13.48 7.77
CA GLU A 191 20.94 -14.74 7.87
C GLU A 191 19.48 -14.55 7.43
N LEU A 192 18.83 -13.46 7.86
CA LEU A 192 17.47 -13.16 7.47
C LEU A 192 17.33 -12.96 5.96
N GLU A 193 18.31 -12.32 5.32
CA GLU A 193 18.35 -12.15 3.86
C GLU A 193 18.52 -13.50 3.15
N LYS A 194 19.41 -14.38 3.62
CA LYS A 194 19.57 -15.74 3.09
C LYS A 194 18.28 -16.55 3.21
N LEU A 195 17.60 -16.47 4.36
CA LEU A 195 16.32 -17.14 4.59
C LEU A 195 15.23 -16.61 3.64
N ARG A 196 15.16 -15.29 3.42
CA ARG A 196 14.23 -14.69 2.46
C ARG A 196 14.52 -15.12 1.03
N ALA A 197 15.80 -15.16 0.62
CA ALA A 197 16.19 -15.61 -0.70
C ALA A 197 15.85 -17.10 -0.91
N ALA A 198 16.11 -17.95 0.09
CA ALA A 198 15.75 -19.37 0.05
C ALA A 198 14.23 -19.58 -0.01
N ALA A 199 13.46 -18.83 0.76
CA ALA A 199 12.00 -18.88 0.74
C ALA A 199 11.44 -18.43 -0.63
N ALA A 200 11.98 -17.37 -1.21
CA ALA A 200 11.57 -16.88 -2.54
C ALA A 200 11.87 -17.90 -3.65
N GLU A 201 13.04 -18.56 -3.59
CA GLU A 201 13.40 -19.62 -4.54
C GLU A 201 12.51 -20.86 -4.37
N GLN A 202 12.17 -21.23 -3.13
CA GLN A 202 11.25 -22.33 -2.87
C GLN A 202 9.84 -22.01 -3.39
N GLU A 203 9.30 -20.81 -3.12
CA GLU A 203 8.00 -20.40 -3.65
C GLU A 203 7.98 -20.43 -5.18
N LYS A 204 9.08 -20.03 -5.83
CA LYS A 204 9.21 -20.11 -7.29
C LYS A 204 9.16 -21.56 -7.78
N LYS A 205 9.89 -22.47 -7.15
CA LYS A 205 9.86 -23.91 -7.49
C LYS A 205 8.48 -24.51 -7.26
N ASP A 206 7.84 -24.18 -6.14
CA ASP A 206 6.49 -24.67 -5.82
C ASP A 206 5.47 -24.17 -6.86
N ARG A 207 5.58 -22.90 -7.29
CA ARG A 207 4.75 -22.33 -8.36
C ARG A 207 5.02 -22.99 -9.72
N GLU A 208 6.28 -23.24 -10.07
CA GLU A 208 6.64 -23.95 -11.30
C GLU A 208 6.15 -25.41 -11.29
N GLU A 209 6.25 -26.11 -10.16
CA GLU A 209 5.74 -27.47 -10.02
C GLU A 209 4.20 -27.50 -10.06
N GLN A 210 3.54 -26.55 -9.40
CA GLN A 210 2.08 -26.41 -9.47
C GLN A 210 1.64 -26.16 -10.91
N LEU A 211 2.30 -25.24 -11.62
CA LEU A 211 1.99 -24.96 -13.03
C LEU A 211 2.23 -26.19 -13.92
N ARG A 212 3.29 -26.96 -13.65
CA ARG A 212 3.55 -28.24 -14.36
C ARG A 212 2.44 -29.26 -14.10
N LYS A 213 2.04 -29.46 -12.85
CA LYS A 213 0.95 -30.38 -12.47
C LYS A 213 -0.39 -29.94 -13.07
N GLU A 214 -0.70 -28.65 -13.02
CA GLU A 214 -1.91 -28.08 -13.65
C GLU A 214 -1.87 -28.27 -15.18
N GLY A 215 -0.71 -28.09 -15.81
CA GLY A 215 -0.50 -28.35 -17.23
C GLY A 215 -0.71 -29.84 -17.60
N GLU A 216 -0.12 -30.76 -16.84
CA GLU A 216 -0.28 -32.21 -17.01
C GLU A 216 -1.73 -32.66 -16.80
N GLU A 217 -2.39 -32.15 -15.75
CA GLU A 217 -3.79 -32.47 -15.46
C GLU A 217 -4.72 -31.90 -16.53
N LYS A 218 -4.48 -30.66 -16.97
CA LYS A 218 -5.22 -30.05 -18.07
C LYS A 218 -5.05 -30.85 -19.36
N ALA A 219 -3.83 -31.24 -19.72
CA ALA A 219 -3.57 -32.07 -20.89
C ALA A 219 -4.29 -33.43 -20.79
N LYS A 220 -4.30 -34.06 -19.60
CA LYS A 220 -5.03 -35.31 -19.37
C LYS A 220 -6.53 -35.14 -19.51
N ARG A 221 -7.12 -34.09 -18.92
CA ARG A 221 -8.55 -33.78 -19.06
C ARG A 221 -8.93 -33.47 -20.51
N GLU A 222 -8.10 -32.73 -21.24
CA GLU A 222 -8.33 -32.44 -22.66
C GLU A 222 -8.25 -33.72 -23.52
N ALA A 223 -7.30 -34.62 -23.23
CA ALA A 223 -7.20 -35.90 -23.92
C ALA A 223 -8.40 -36.82 -23.61
N GLU A 224 -8.83 -36.89 -22.35
CA GLU A 224 -10.00 -37.66 -21.92
C GLU A 224 -11.30 -37.11 -22.53
N GLN A 225 -11.47 -35.78 -22.55
CA GLN A 225 -12.60 -35.14 -23.21
C GLN A 225 -12.62 -35.43 -24.71
N LYS A 226 -11.48 -35.34 -25.40
CA LYS A 226 -11.40 -35.69 -26.82
C LYS A 226 -11.73 -37.16 -27.06
N ALA A 227 -11.22 -38.08 -26.23
CA ALA A 227 -11.52 -39.50 -26.33
C ALA A 227 -13.00 -39.80 -26.09
N LEU A 228 -13.63 -39.13 -25.10
CA LEU A 228 -15.06 -39.23 -24.83
C LEU A 228 -15.89 -38.66 -25.98
N GLU A 229 -15.49 -37.52 -26.56
CA GLU A 229 -16.18 -36.91 -27.70
C GLU A 229 -16.07 -37.79 -28.94
N GLU A 230 -14.91 -38.38 -29.21
CA GLU A 230 -14.71 -39.33 -30.31
C GLU A 230 -15.51 -40.62 -30.10
N ALA A 231 -15.49 -41.20 -28.90
CA ALA A 231 -16.29 -42.37 -28.55
C ALA A 231 -17.81 -42.07 -28.67
N ALA A 232 -18.25 -40.88 -28.28
CA ALA A 232 -19.64 -40.45 -28.43
C ALA A 232 -20.02 -40.29 -29.91
N LYS A 233 -19.13 -39.75 -30.76
CA LYS A 233 -19.34 -39.67 -32.21
C LYS A 233 -19.46 -41.05 -32.84
N VAL A 234 -18.55 -41.98 -32.52
CA VAL A 234 -18.59 -43.36 -33.00
C VAL A 234 -19.86 -44.08 -32.56
N LYS A 235 -20.26 -43.90 -31.30
CA LYS A 235 -21.50 -44.47 -30.77
C LYS A 235 -22.74 -43.89 -31.46
N ALA A 236 -22.80 -42.57 -31.65
CA ALA A 236 -23.91 -41.92 -32.35
C ALA A 236 -23.99 -42.34 -33.82
N GLU A 237 -22.86 -42.53 -34.50
CA GLU A 237 -22.81 -43.04 -35.87
C GLU A 237 -23.25 -44.50 -35.95
N SER A 238 -22.81 -45.35 -35.01
CA SER A 238 -23.25 -46.74 -34.91
C SER A 238 -24.74 -46.85 -34.60
N GLU A 239 -25.29 -46.02 -33.70
CA GLU A 239 -26.72 -45.98 -33.39
C GLU A 239 -27.54 -45.47 -34.58
N SER A 240 -27.03 -44.48 -35.32
CA SER A 240 -27.65 -44.00 -36.56
C SER A 240 -27.65 -45.08 -37.64
N ALA A 241 -26.54 -45.81 -37.80
CA ALA A 241 -26.44 -46.93 -38.73
C ALA A 241 -27.38 -48.08 -38.36
N ALA A 242 -27.39 -48.49 -37.08
CA ALA A 242 -28.29 -49.52 -36.57
C ALA A 242 -29.77 -49.11 -36.73
N LYS A 243 -30.10 -47.83 -36.52
CA LYS A 243 -31.46 -47.32 -36.76
C LYS A 243 -31.83 -47.36 -38.24
N ARG A 244 -30.93 -46.96 -39.14
CA ARG A 244 -31.16 -47.07 -40.60
C ARG A 244 -31.35 -48.52 -41.04
N GLU A 245 -30.59 -49.46 -40.47
CA GLU A 245 -30.72 -50.88 -40.75
C GLU A 245 -32.04 -51.44 -40.21
N ALA A 246 -32.43 -51.10 -38.98
CA ALA A 246 -33.72 -51.47 -38.41
C ALA A 246 -34.90 -50.89 -39.20
N ASP A 247 -34.81 -49.64 -39.65
CA ASP A 247 -35.82 -49.00 -40.49
C ASP A 247 -35.90 -49.66 -41.87
N ALA A 248 -34.76 -50.08 -42.45
CA ALA A 248 -34.72 -50.83 -43.71
C ALA A 248 -35.32 -52.24 -43.57
N ILE A 249 -35.05 -52.94 -42.46
CA ILE A 249 -35.67 -54.25 -42.15
C ILE A 249 -37.18 -54.09 -42.00
N LYS A 250 -37.65 -53.11 -41.22
CA LYS A 250 -39.09 -52.84 -41.07
C LYS A 250 -39.76 -52.47 -42.39
N ALA A 251 -39.10 -51.70 -43.24
CA ALA A 251 -39.62 -51.37 -44.57
C ALA A 251 -39.73 -52.62 -45.45
N LYS A 252 -38.76 -53.54 -45.36
CA LYS A 252 -38.79 -54.82 -46.08
C LYS A 252 -39.88 -55.75 -45.54
N GLU A 253 -40.01 -55.89 -44.22
CA GLU A 253 -41.07 -56.69 -43.59
C GLU A 253 -42.47 -56.13 -43.89
N ALA A 254 -42.63 -54.80 -43.92
CA ALA A 254 -43.90 -54.18 -44.32
C ALA A 254 -44.22 -54.44 -45.80
N ALA A 255 -43.22 -54.38 -46.69
CA ALA A 255 -43.40 -54.74 -48.09
C ALA A 255 -43.74 -56.22 -48.29
N GLU A 256 -43.09 -57.12 -47.54
CA GLU A 256 -43.37 -58.56 -47.57
C GLU A 256 -44.78 -58.86 -47.03
N ALA A 257 -45.19 -58.24 -45.92
CA ALA A 257 -46.53 -58.37 -45.36
C ALA A 257 -47.61 -57.84 -46.32
N GLU A 258 -47.35 -56.74 -47.03
CA GLU A 258 -48.26 -56.21 -48.05
C GLU A 258 -48.39 -57.18 -49.24
N THR A 259 -47.27 -57.74 -49.72
CA THR A 259 -47.34 -58.78 -50.78
C THR A 259 -48.05 -60.05 -50.31
N ALA A 260 -47.90 -60.44 -49.05
CA ALA A 260 -48.62 -61.59 -48.47
C ALA A 260 -50.13 -61.30 -48.37
N ARG A 261 -50.53 -60.08 -47.97
CA ARG A 261 -51.94 -59.67 -47.96
C ARG A 261 -52.58 -59.67 -49.34
N ILE A 262 -51.88 -59.13 -50.34
CA ILE A 262 -52.35 -59.15 -51.74
C ILE A 262 -52.55 -60.60 -52.22
N LYS A 263 -51.64 -61.51 -51.84
CA LYS A 263 -51.75 -62.93 -52.19
C LYS A 263 -52.90 -63.64 -51.46
N GLU A 264 -53.06 -63.41 -50.16
CA GLU A 264 -54.15 -63.99 -49.36
C GLU A 264 -55.52 -63.49 -49.84
N GLU A 265 -55.64 -62.22 -50.23
CA GLU A 265 -56.87 -61.67 -50.78
C GLU A 265 -57.19 -62.24 -52.17
N ALA A 266 -56.17 -62.48 -53.01
CA ALA A 266 -56.33 -63.20 -54.27
C ALA A 266 -56.75 -64.67 -54.06
N GLU A 267 -56.20 -65.36 -53.06
CA GLU A 267 -56.56 -66.75 -52.72
C GLU A 267 -58.00 -66.83 -52.18
N LYS A 268 -58.42 -65.91 -51.29
CA LYS A 268 -59.80 -65.83 -50.82
C LYS A 268 -60.79 -65.55 -51.96
N GLN A 269 -60.45 -64.65 -52.90
CA GLN A 269 -61.30 -64.41 -54.07
C GLN A 269 -61.41 -65.64 -54.98
N ALA A 270 -60.33 -66.41 -55.15
CA ALA A 270 -60.36 -67.67 -55.89
C ALA A 270 -61.19 -68.75 -55.18
N GLU A 271 -61.16 -68.81 -53.85
CA GLU A 271 -61.95 -69.76 -53.05
C GLU A 271 -63.45 -69.42 -53.06
N VAL A 272 -63.83 -68.14 -52.98
CA VAL A 272 -65.22 -67.70 -53.14
C VAL A 272 -65.74 -68.03 -54.56
N ALA A 273 -64.93 -67.83 -55.60
CA ALA A 273 -65.31 -68.20 -56.96
C ALA A 273 -65.44 -69.73 -57.14
N ALA A 274 -64.58 -70.52 -56.50
CA ALA A 274 -64.64 -71.98 -56.54
C ALA A 274 -65.82 -72.56 -55.74
N GLN A 275 -66.28 -71.88 -54.68
CA GLN A 275 -67.45 -72.31 -53.91
C GLN A 275 -68.76 -71.99 -54.66
N ALA A 276 -68.84 -70.83 -55.31
CA ALA A 276 -70.00 -70.47 -56.15
C ALA A 276 -70.23 -71.44 -57.31
N GLU A 277 -69.16 -72.01 -57.90
CA GLU A 277 -69.28 -73.01 -58.96
C GLU A 277 -69.74 -74.39 -58.42
N ARG A 278 -69.35 -74.77 -57.19
CA ARG A 278 -69.81 -76.01 -56.54
C ARG A 278 -71.29 -75.97 -56.19
N ASP A 279 -71.79 -74.82 -55.73
CA ASP A 279 -73.20 -74.66 -55.38
C ASP A 279 -74.12 -74.69 -56.62
N ARG A 280 -73.63 -74.24 -57.79
CA ARG A 280 -74.36 -74.38 -59.07
C ARG A 280 -74.56 -75.85 -59.46
N ILE A 281 -73.50 -76.66 -59.36
CA ILE A 281 -73.51 -78.08 -59.75
C ILE A 281 -74.41 -78.93 -58.82
N GLU A 282 -74.45 -78.65 -57.51
CA GLU A 282 -75.33 -79.37 -56.59
C GLU A 282 -76.82 -79.01 -56.80
N SER A 283 -77.12 -77.75 -57.12
CA SER A 283 -78.50 -77.31 -57.40
C SER A 283 -79.10 -77.96 -58.66
N GLU A 284 -78.25 -78.27 -59.65
CA GLU A 284 -78.65 -78.91 -60.91
C GLU A 284 -78.91 -80.43 -60.72
N ARG A 285 -78.10 -81.09 -59.89
CA ARG A 285 -78.23 -82.53 -59.56
C ARG A 285 -79.51 -82.84 -58.76
N VAL A 286 -79.90 -81.96 -57.84
CA VAL A 286 -81.11 -82.13 -57.02
C VAL A 286 -82.40 -81.93 -57.85
N ALA A 287 -82.37 -81.07 -58.87
CA ALA A 287 -83.51 -80.84 -59.76
C ALA A 287 -83.80 -82.04 -60.69
N GLU A 288 -82.77 -82.74 -61.16
CA GLU A 288 -82.90 -83.93 -62.01
C GLU A 288 -83.47 -85.14 -61.26
N GLU A 289 -83.06 -85.34 -59.99
CA GLU A 289 -83.49 -86.49 -59.19
C GLU A 289 -84.98 -86.43 -58.78
N LEU A 290 -85.50 -85.21 -58.57
CA LEU A 290 -86.92 -84.98 -58.25
C LEU A 290 -87.84 -85.11 -59.49
N ALA A 291 -87.35 -84.82 -60.70
CA ALA A 291 -88.11 -84.97 -61.93
C ALA A 291 -88.23 -86.45 -62.36
N ALA A 292 -87.23 -87.29 -62.07
CA ALA A 292 -87.25 -88.73 -62.36
C ALA A 292 -88.26 -89.49 -61.48
N LYS A 293 -88.35 -89.18 -60.17
CA LYS A 293 -89.28 -89.86 -59.25
C LYS A 293 -90.77 -89.60 -59.55
N LYS A 294 -91.13 -88.41 -60.07
CA LYS A 294 -92.53 -88.10 -60.45
C LYS A 294 -92.99 -88.83 -61.72
N ARG A 295 -92.09 -89.17 -62.65
CA ARG A 295 -92.43 -89.85 -63.91
C ARG A 295 -92.71 -91.35 -63.72
N GLU A 296 -92.08 -91.99 -62.74
CA GLU A 296 -92.24 -93.43 -62.50
C GLU A 296 -93.53 -93.76 -61.70
N ALA A 297 -93.91 -92.91 -60.74
CA ALA A 297 -95.15 -93.10 -59.97
C ALA A 297 -96.42 -93.00 -60.84
N ASP A 298 -96.44 -92.08 -61.80
CA ASP A 298 -97.59 -91.85 -62.70
C ASP A 298 -97.77 -92.99 -63.71
N LYS A 299 -96.68 -93.66 -64.11
CA LYS A 299 -96.71 -94.81 -65.03
C LYS A 299 -97.32 -96.05 -64.37
N GLN A 300 -97.02 -96.30 -63.10
CA GLN A 300 -97.56 -97.44 -62.35
C GLN A 300 -99.05 -97.29 -62.05
N HIS A 301 -99.50 -96.06 -61.74
CA HIS A 301 -100.91 -95.78 -61.46
C HIS A 301 -101.79 -96.05 -62.69
N ARG A 302 -101.38 -95.56 -63.88
CA ARG A 302 -102.10 -95.80 -65.13
C ARG A 302 -102.18 -97.27 -65.52
N ALA A 303 -101.10 -98.04 -65.31
CA ALA A 303 -101.07 -99.46 -65.62
C ALA A 303 -102.05 -100.26 -64.75
N LYS A 304 -102.17 -99.93 -63.45
CA LYS A 304 -103.07 -100.60 -62.52
C LYS A 304 -104.55 -100.41 -62.93
N ILE A 305 -104.95 -99.19 -63.26
CA ILE A 305 -106.33 -98.86 -63.64
C ILE A 305 -106.69 -99.49 -64.99
N ASN A 306 -105.79 -99.45 -65.97
CA ASN A 306 -106.02 -100.10 -67.26
C ASN A 306 -106.20 -101.61 -67.14
N ASN A 307 -105.38 -102.28 -66.32
CA ASN A 307 -105.51 -103.72 -66.13
C ASN A 307 -106.84 -104.08 -65.45
N ALA A 308 -107.31 -103.29 -64.47
CA ALA A 308 -108.62 -103.50 -63.85
C ALA A 308 -109.78 -103.36 -64.85
N ALA A 309 -109.70 -102.39 -65.77
CA ALA A 309 -110.69 -102.25 -66.84
C ALA A 309 -110.66 -103.43 -67.83
N VAL A 310 -109.48 -103.97 -68.14
CA VAL A 310 -109.34 -105.18 -68.97
C VAL A 310 -110.00 -106.38 -68.29
N ASP A 311 -109.74 -106.59 -67.01
CA ASP A 311 -110.29 -107.74 -66.26
C ASP A 311 -111.83 -107.65 -66.12
N ALA A 312 -112.38 -106.44 -65.97
CA ALA A 312 -113.82 -106.21 -65.97
C ALA A 312 -114.48 -106.55 -67.32
N LEU A 313 -113.85 -106.17 -68.44
CA LEU A 313 -114.32 -106.53 -69.78
C LEU A 313 -114.24 -108.04 -70.04
N VAL A 314 -113.22 -108.72 -69.52
CA VAL A 314 -113.13 -110.18 -69.60
C VAL A 314 -114.26 -110.87 -68.86
N SER A 315 -114.66 -110.34 -67.70
CA SER A 315 -115.72 -110.92 -66.85
C SER A 315 -117.12 -110.87 -67.50
N ILE A 316 -117.37 -109.95 -68.44
CA ILE A 316 -118.63 -109.86 -69.20
C ILE A 316 -118.61 -110.64 -70.53
N GLY A 317 -117.59 -111.48 -70.75
CA GLY A 317 -117.50 -112.39 -71.90
C GLY A 317 -116.66 -111.92 -73.08
N VAL A 318 -115.93 -110.79 -72.96
CA VAL A 318 -114.99 -110.34 -74.00
C VAL A 318 -113.66 -111.10 -73.86
N SER A 319 -113.06 -111.54 -74.96
CA SER A 319 -111.75 -112.20 -74.88
C SER A 319 -110.67 -111.22 -74.38
N LYS A 320 -109.68 -111.72 -73.62
CA LYS A 320 -108.63 -110.87 -73.02
C LYS A 320 -107.82 -110.06 -74.06
N ALA A 321 -107.68 -110.58 -75.27
CA ALA A 321 -107.04 -109.85 -76.37
C ALA A 321 -107.89 -108.66 -76.83
N GLN A 322 -109.18 -108.88 -77.09
CA GLN A 322 -110.13 -107.82 -77.48
C GLN A 322 -110.34 -106.79 -76.35
N ALA A 323 -110.39 -107.23 -75.09
CA ALA A 323 -110.50 -106.35 -73.93
C ALA A 323 -109.31 -105.38 -73.81
N LYS A 324 -108.07 -105.86 -74.09
CA LYS A 324 -106.88 -105.00 -74.14
C LYS A 324 -106.93 -103.98 -75.29
N GLU A 325 -107.40 -104.37 -76.47
CA GLU A 325 -107.55 -103.45 -77.59
C GLU A 325 -108.57 -102.35 -77.28
N VAL A 326 -109.72 -102.72 -76.70
CA VAL A 326 -110.76 -101.77 -76.29
C VAL A 326 -110.24 -100.81 -75.21
N VAL A 327 -109.62 -101.30 -74.14
CA VAL A 327 -109.05 -100.44 -73.09
C VAL A 327 -107.94 -99.54 -73.64
N THR A 328 -107.12 -100.03 -74.56
CA THR A 328 -106.08 -99.22 -75.22
C THR A 328 -106.68 -98.14 -76.11
N ALA A 329 -107.74 -98.44 -76.85
CA ALA A 329 -108.45 -97.46 -77.68
C ALA A 329 -109.10 -96.37 -76.82
N ILE A 330 -109.69 -96.73 -75.67
CA ILE A 330 -110.26 -95.76 -74.73
C ILE A 330 -109.16 -94.92 -74.05
N ALA A 331 -108.06 -95.53 -73.60
CA ALA A 331 -106.91 -94.83 -73.03
C ALA A 331 -106.27 -93.82 -74.00
N LYS A 332 -106.37 -94.08 -75.31
CA LYS A 332 -105.94 -93.18 -76.39
C LYS A 332 -107.04 -92.22 -76.87
N ASN A 333 -108.19 -92.16 -76.20
CA ASN A 333 -109.36 -91.35 -76.56
C ASN A 333 -109.87 -91.61 -78.00
N GLN A 334 -109.70 -92.82 -78.53
CA GLN A 334 -110.11 -93.19 -79.90
C GLN A 334 -111.58 -93.61 -79.99
N ILE A 335 -112.25 -93.82 -78.86
CA ILE A 335 -113.69 -94.11 -78.79
C ILE A 335 -114.42 -92.86 -78.26
N PRO A 336 -115.22 -92.16 -79.09
CA PRO A 336 -115.91 -90.94 -78.66
C PRO A 336 -116.85 -91.19 -77.48
N HIS A 337 -116.94 -90.20 -76.58
CA HIS A 337 -117.81 -90.20 -75.39
C HIS A 337 -117.52 -91.27 -74.30
N ILE A 338 -116.36 -91.93 -74.34
CA ILE A 338 -115.89 -92.87 -73.31
C ILE A 338 -114.42 -92.57 -72.98
N SER A 339 -114.05 -92.49 -71.68
CA SER A 339 -112.67 -92.28 -71.22
C SER A 339 -112.36 -93.11 -69.96
N ILE A 340 -111.07 -93.38 -69.71
CA ILE A 340 -110.59 -93.99 -68.45
C ILE A 340 -110.07 -92.87 -67.56
N SER A 341 -110.62 -92.74 -66.36
CA SER A 341 -110.08 -91.84 -65.34
C SER A 341 -108.88 -92.52 -64.67
N TYR A 342 -107.71 -91.88 -64.76
CA TYR A 342 -106.49 -92.34 -64.11
C TYR A 342 -106.24 -91.70 -62.76
#